data_AF-F7NLV3-F1
#
_entry.id   AF-F7NLV3-F1
#
_cell.length_a   1.000
_cell.length_b   1.000
_cell.length_c   1.000
_cell.angle_alpha   90.00
_cell.angle_beta   90.00
_cell.angle_gamma   90.00
#
_symmetry.space_group_name_H-M   'P 1'
#
loop_
_entity.id
_entity.type
_entity.pdbx_description
1 polymer ?
#
loop_
_entity_poly.entity_id
_entity_poly.type
_entity_poly.pdbx_seq_one_letter_code
_entity_poly.pdbx_strand_id
1 'polypeptide(L)'
;GRNTSMTSSIGLPPTEEFDTDVRLTLTRKQSKRARACSGIYKFLPNNSTFDYLEQHEFYPITLRVVRFPLTTGTYECVITNLPRDTFSPDELKTLYGMRWGIETSFRELKYAIGLSSFHAKKVESIQQEIFARLLLYNFCEIITTHVVIQQKDTKHSYQVNYTLAIHICRHFLRFHTDRSPPGVEML
;
A
#
# COMPACT_ATOMS: atom_id res chain seq x y z
N GLY A 1 1.07 24.29 -14.81
CA GLY A 1 1.78 23.02 -15.04
C GLY A 1 0.82 22.03 -15.67
N ARG A 2 1.25 21.25 -16.68
CA ARG A 2 0.40 20.19 -17.25
C ARG A 2 0.13 19.14 -16.17
N ASN A 3 -1.13 19.02 -15.73
CA ASN A 3 -1.56 17.91 -14.88
C ASN A 3 -1.46 16.59 -15.66
N THR A 4 -0.35 15.88 -15.48
CA THR A 4 -0.07 14.55 -16.03
C THR A 4 -0.78 13.43 -15.25
N SER A 5 -1.99 13.69 -14.75
CA SER A 5 -2.80 12.64 -14.14
C SER A 5 -3.35 11.72 -15.23
N MET A 6 -3.39 10.41 -14.99
CA MET A 6 -3.97 9.44 -15.93
C MET A 6 -5.45 9.77 -16.25
N THR A 7 -6.13 10.43 -15.32
CA THR A 7 -7.51 10.88 -15.42
C THR A 7 -7.73 12.08 -16.34
N SER A 8 -6.70 12.87 -16.65
CA SER A 8 -6.87 14.10 -17.46
C SER A 8 -7.14 13.84 -18.94
N SER A 9 -6.76 12.65 -19.44
CA SER A 9 -7.04 12.24 -20.82
C SER A 9 -8.35 11.49 -21.01
N ILE A 10 -9.07 11.20 -19.93
CA ILE A 10 -10.13 10.18 -19.92
C ILE A 10 -11.55 10.77 -20.16
N GLY A 11 -11.70 12.09 -20.28
CA GLY A 11 -13.02 12.69 -20.53
C GLY A 11 -14.01 12.40 -19.39
N LEU A 12 -13.53 12.48 -18.15
CA LEU A 12 -14.33 12.21 -16.95
C LEU A 12 -15.42 13.27 -16.76
N PRO A 13 -16.52 12.93 -16.07
CA PRO A 13 -17.55 13.91 -15.73
C PRO A 13 -16.97 15.14 -15.02
N PRO A 14 -17.47 16.35 -15.30
CA PRO A 14 -17.02 17.57 -14.62
C PRO A 14 -17.60 17.69 -13.19
N THR A 15 -18.30 16.66 -12.70
CA THR A 15 -18.92 16.64 -11.37
C THR A 15 -17.87 16.41 -10.27
N GLU A 16 -18.18 16.89 -9.08
CA GLU A 16 -17.27 16.75 -7.92
C GLU A 16 -17.16 15.29 -7.46
N GLU A 17 -18.26 14.55 -7.59
CA GLU A 17 -18.36 13.12 -7.30
C GLU A 17 -18.87 12.37 -8.53
N PHE A 18 -18.32 11.18 -8.75
CA PHE A 18 -18.78 10.28 -9.80
C PHE A 18 -18.28 8.86 -9.56
N ASP A 19 -18.98 7.90 -10.15
CA ASP A 19 -18.56 6.51 -10.23
C ASP A 19 -18.94 6.01 -11.62
N THR A 20 -17.97 5.89 -12.52
CA THR A 20 -18.21 5.62 -13.94
C THR A 20 -17.25 4.59 -14.51
N ASP A 21 -17.70 3.87 -15.52
CA ASP A 21 -16.84 2.97 -16.28
C ASP A 21 -16.25 3.71 -17.48
N VAL A 22 -14.95 3.56 -17.65
CA VAL A 22 -14.19 4.14 -18.73
C VAL A 22 -13.64 3.01 -19.59
N ARG A 23 -13.96 3.06 -20.89
CA ARG A 23 -13.40 2.14 -21.88
C ARG A 23 -12.27 2.81 -22.63
N LEU A 24 -11.10 2.19 -22.61
CA LEU A 24 -9.89 2.69 -23.25
C LEU A 24 -9.27 1.54 -24.04
N THR A 25 -8.59 1.86 -25.14
CA THR A 25 -7.75 0.92 -25.87
C THR A 25 -6.31 1.39 -25.77
N LEU A 26 -5.47 0.65 -25.04
CA LEU A 26 -4.03 0.94 -25.02
C LEU A 26 -3.41 0.46 -26.33
N THR A 27 -2.47 1.24 -26.88
CA THR A 27 -1.72 0.83 -28.07
C THR A 27 -0.32 1.42 -28.07
N ARG A 28 0.64 0.66 -28.60
CA ARG A 28 2.02 1.12 -28.83
C ARG A 28 2.19 1.76 -30.22
N LYS A 29 1.16 1.75 -31.09
CA LYS A 29 1.21 2.39 -32.42
C LYS A 29 0.56 3.77 -32.41
N GLN A 30 1.25 4.74 -32.97
CA GLN A 30 0.70 6.09 -33.20
C GLN A 30 0.05 6.19 -34.58
N SER A 31 -0.99 5.40 -34.83
CA SER A 31 -1.75 5.47 -36.09
C SER A 31 -2.49 6.82 -36.21
N LYS A 32 -2.80 7.26 -37.44
CA LYS A 32 -3.60 8.46 -37.68
C LYS A 32 -4.95 8.40 -36.93
N ARG A 33 -5.57 7.21 -36.90
CA ARG A 33 -6.81 6.93 -36.18
C ARG A 33 -6.66 7.06 -34.66
N ALA A 34 -5.59 6.51 -34.09
CA ALA A 34 -5.32 6.63 -32.65
C ALA A 34 -5.06 8.09 -32.23
N ARG A 35 -4.38 8.88 -33.08
CA ARG A 35 -4.16 10.31 -32.84
C ARG A 35 -5.45 11.15 -32.95
N ALA A 36 -6.36 10.77 -33.84
CA ALA A 36 -7.64 11.45 -34.04
C ALA A 36 -8.67 11.14 -32.94
N CYS A 37 -8.56 9.99 -32.27
CA CYS A 37 -9.51 9.52 -31.26
C CYS A 37 -8.87 9.42 -29.86
N SER A 38 -8.35 10.53 -29.35
CA SER A 38 -7.59 10.60 -28.09
C SER A 38 -8.36 10.17 -26.82
N GLY A 39 -9.70 10.18 -26.85
CA GLY A 39 -10.55 9.70 -25.74
C GLY A 39 -10.78 8.19 -25.74
N ILE A 40 -10.50 7.50 -26.86
CA ILE A 40 -10.71 6.05 -27.02
C ILE A 40 -9.37 5.31 -26.98
N TYR A 41 -8.32 5.89 -27.60
CA TYR A 41 -7.00 5.28 -27.66
C TYR A 41 -6.03 6.01 -26.74
N LYS A 42 -5.31 5.23 -25.92
CA LYS A 42 -4.21 5.74 -25.12
C LYS A 42 -2.89 5.17 -25.63
N PHE A 43 -1.99 6.06 -26.02
CA PHE A 43 -0.65 5.65 -26.43
C PHE A 43 0.16 5.18 -25.24
N LEU A 44 0.79 4.01 -25.38
CA LEU A 44 1.67 3.40 -24.41
C LEU A 44 3.12 3.47 -24.92
N PRO A 45 4.00 4.27 -24.29
CA PRO A 45 5.40 4.39 -24.67
C PRO A 45 6.13 3.05 -24.66
N ASN A 46 7.09 2.83 -25.57
CA ASN A 46 7.85 1.57 -25.62
C ASN A 46 8.69 1.32 -24.36
N ASN A 47 9.05 2.35 -23.60
CA ASN A 47 9.77 2.24 -22.34
C ASN A 47 8.86 1.99 -21.13
N SER A 48 7.54 1.87 -21.32
CA SER A 48 6.63 1.53 -20.22
C SER A 48 6.71 0.05 -19.87
N THR A 49 6.78 -0.25 -18.57
CA THR A 49 6.57 -1.60 -18.02
C THR A 49 5.13 -2.04 -18.28
N PHE A 50 4.93 -2.87 -19.30
CA PHE A 50 3.65 -3.47 -19.68
C PHE A 50 3.95 -4.79 -20.39
N ASP A 51 4.40 -5.73 -19.57
CA ASP A 51 5.06 -6.99 -19.89
C ASP A 51 4.31 -8.20 -19.32
N TYR A 52 3.32 -7.98 -18.45
CA TYR A 52 2.47 -9.01 -17.87
C TYR A 52 1.36 -9.53 -18.79
N LEU A 53 1.15 -8.90 -19.94
CA LEU A 53 0.13 -9.30 -20.93
C LEU A 53 0.79 -9.71 -22.24
N GLU A 54 0.20 -10.68 -22.94
CA GLU A 54 0.66 -11.11 -24.26
C GLU A 54 0.76 -9.94 -25.23
N GLN A 55 1.70 -10.01 -26.19
CA GLN A 55 1.96 -8.92 -27.10
C GLN A 55 0.85 -8.82 -28.16
N HIS A 56 -0.02 -7.82 -28.00
CA HIS A 56 -1.09 -7.47 -28.93
C HIS A 56 -0.91 -6.02 -29.41
N GLU A 57 -1.49 -5.72 -30.57
CA GLU A 57 -1.44 -4.36 -31.13
C GLU A 57 -2.34 -3.37 -30.36
N PHE A 58 -3.45 -3.88 -29.82
CA PHE A 58 -4.48 -3.14 -29.12
C PHE A 58 -4.91 -3.90 -27.86
N TYR A 59 -5.02 -3.18 -26.75
CA TYR A 59 -5.46 -3.72 -25.47
C TYR A 59 -6.72 -2.98 -25.01
N PRO A 60 -7.92 -3.49 -25.34
CA PRO A 60 -9.15 -2.92 -24.81
C PRO A 60 -9.23 -3.21 -23.31
N ILE A 61 -9.38 -2.16 -22.52
CA ILE A 61 -9.53 -2.22 -21.06
C ILE A 61 -10.76 -1.42 -20.65
N THR A 62 -11.48 -1.95 -19.66
CA THR A 62 -12.54 -1.23 -18.95
C THR A 62 -12.07 -0.98 -17.54
N LEU A 63 -12.12 0.27 -17.11
CA LEU A 63 -11.68 0.71 -15.80
C LEU A 63 -12.84 1.40 -15.10
N ARG A 64 -13.13 1.04 -13.85
CA ARG A 64 -14.03 1.81 -13.01
C ARG A 64 -13.26 2.96 -12.38
N VAL A 65 -13.75 4.19 -12.57
CA VAL A 65 -13.15 5.40 -12.01
C VAL A 65 -14.13 6.03 -11.05
N VAL A 66 -13.71 6.18 -9.80
CA VAL A 66 -14.55 6.67 -8.71
C VAL A 66 -13.88 7.89 -8.08
N ARG A 67 -14.65 8.96 -7.92
CA ARG A 67 -14.23 10.18 -7.23
C ARG A 67 -15.19 10.47 -6.09
N PHE A 68 -14.65 10.63 -4.89
CA PHE A 68 -15.40 10.83 -3.66
C PHE A 68 -14.71 11.88 -2.75
N PRO A 69 -15.45 12.54 -1.85
CA PRO A 69 -14.91 13.54 -0.95
C PRO A 69 -14.18 12.89 0.23
N LEU A 70 -13.12 13.53 0.68
CA LEU A 70 -12.43 13.26 1.94
C LEU A 70 -13.00 14.13 3.07
N THR A 71 -12.78 13.70 4.30
CA THR A 71 -13.17 14.46 5.51
C THR A 71 -12.48 15.83 5.62
N THR A 72 -11.35 16.01 4.94
CA THR A 72 -10.59 17.27 4.84
C THR A 72 -11.21 18.29 3.87
N GLY A 73 -12.33 17.96 3.20
CA GLY A 73 -12.94 18.80 2.17
C GLY A 73 -12.25 18.75 0.81
N THR A 74 -11.24 17.89 0.66
CA THR A 74 -10.58 17.58 -0.62
C THR A 74 -11.22 16.37 -1.28
N TYR A 75 -10.89 16.07 -2.54
CA TYR A 75 -11.40 14.90 -3.26
C TYR A 75 -10.28 13.92 -3.57
N GLU A 76 -10.60 12.63 -3.56
CA GLU A 76 -9.75 11.59 -4.11
C GLU A 76 -10.41 10.92 -5.31
N CYS A 77 -9.58 10.46 -6.24
CA CYS A 77 -10.00 9.76 -7.44
C CYS A 77 -9.22 8.45 -7.53
N VAL A 78 -9.93 7.33 -7.52
CA VAL A 78 -9.38 5.98 -7.56
C VAL A 78 -9.78 5.29 -8.85
N ILE A 79 -8.90 4.43 -9.35
CA ILE A 79 -9.14 3.57 -10.50
C ILE A 79 -9.08 2.13 -10.00
N THR A 80 -10.12 1.35 -10.28
CA THR A 80 -10.27 0.01 -9.71
C THR A 80 -10.93 -0.96 -10.69
N ASN A 81 -10.71 -2.25 -10.47
CA ASN A 81 -11.44 -3.34 -11.08
C ASN A 81 -12.47 -3.97 -10.13
N LEU A 82 -12.63 -3.40 -8.92
CA LEU A 82 -13.58 -3.90 -7.92
C LEU A 82 -15.03 -3.62 -8.36
N PRO A 83 -15.93 -4.62 -8.27
CA PRO A 83 -17.27 -4.52 -8.82
C PRO A 83 -18.16 -3.63 -7.93
N ARG A 84 -19.06 -2.89 -8.57
CA ARG A 84 -19.85 -1.81 -7.94
C ARG A 84 -20.95 -2.30 -7.00
N ASP A 85 -21.47 -3.48 -7.28
CA ASP A 85 -22.47 -4.18 -6.47
C ASP A 85 -21.93 -4.59 -5.09
N THR A 86 -20.64 -4.93 -5.01
CA THR A 86 -19.98 -5.36 -3.77
C THR A 86 -19.16 -4.24 -3.12
N PHE A 87 -18.64 -3.30 -3.91
CA PHE A 87 -17.79 -2.21 -3.42
C PHE A 87 -18.36 -0.86 -3.85
N SER A 88 -19.20 -0.30 -3.01
CA SER A 88 -19.69 1.08 -3.10
C SER A 88 -18.55 2.12 -3.00
N PRO A 89 -18.78 3.38 -3.40
CA PRO A 89 -17.79 4.45 -3.20
C PRO A 89 -17.33 4.60 -1.75
N ASP A 90 -18.20 4.39 -0.76
CA ASP A 90 -17.86 4.47 0.67
C ASP A 90 -16.97 3.30 1.13
N GLU A 91 -17.22 2.09 0.61
CA GLU A 91 -16.34 0.94 0.85
C GLU A 91 -14.97 1.13 0.18
N LEU A 92 -14.94 1.69 -1.03
CA LEU A 92 -13.68 2.05 -1.69
C LEU A 92 -12.91 3.10 -0.90
N LYS A 93 -13.59 4.10 -0.35
CA LYS A 93 -12.98 5.11 0.52
C LYS A 93 -12.38 4.48 1.77
N THR A 94 -13.10 3.56 2.41
CA THR A 94 -12.60 2.80 3.56
C THR A 94 -11.37 1.97 3.19
N LEU A 95 -11.46 1.19 2.11
CA LEU A 95 -10.40 0.30 1.64
C LEU A 95 -9.13 1.08 1.24
N TYR A 96 -9.30 2.17 0.50
CA TYR A 96 -8.17 3.03 0.13
C TYR A 96 -7.57 3.72 1.36
N GLY A 97 -8.40 4.08 2.35
CA GLY A 97 -7.96 4.55 3.65
C GLY A 97 -7.04 3.56 4.38
N MET A 98 -7.29 2.25 4.28
CA MET A 98 -6.43 1.21 4.88
C MET A 98 -5.00 1.21 4.30
N ARG A 99 -4.79 1.75 3.08
CA ARG A 99 -3.45 1.90 2.48
C ARG A 99 -2.52 2.75 3.34
N TRP A 100 -3.03 3.75 4.06
CA TRP A 100 -2.23 4.59 4.96
C TRP A 100 -1.53 3.80 6.08
N GLY A 101 -2.09 2.64 6.45
CA GLY A 101 -1.44 1.73 7.40
C GLY A 101 -0.03 1.35 6.96
N ILE A 102 0.17 1.11 5.66
CA ILE A 102 1.47 0.73 5.08
C ILE A 102 2.52 1.83 5.29
N GLU A 103 2.15 3.10 5.08
CA GLU A 103 3.07 4.23 5.27
C GLU A 103 3.51 4.35 6.73
N THR A 104 2.58 4.11 7.65
CA THR A 104 2.85 4.10 9.09
C THR A 104 3.75 2.94 9.48
N SER A 105 3.47 1.73 9.00
CA SER A 105 4.31 0.54 9.22
C SER A 105 5.74 0.74 8.71
N PHE A 106 5.92 1.34 7.52
CA PHE A 106 7.27 1.62 7.01
C PHE A 106 8.01 2.68 7.85
N ARG A 107 7.31 3.67 8.40
CA ARG A 107 7.90 4.65 9.32
C ARG A 107 8.37 3.97 10.60
N GLU A 108 7.56 3.10 11.17
CA GLU A 108 7.90 2.33 12.38
C GLU A 108 9.07 1.37 12.15
N LEU A 109 9.05 0.64 11.04
CA LEU A 109 10.14 -0.25 10.65
C LEU A 109 11.47 0.51 10.48
N LYS A 110 11.44 1.70 9.87
CA LYS A 110 12.63 2.55 9.72
C LYS A 110 13.15 3.05 11.06
N TYR A 111 12.29 3.66 11.87
CA TYR A 111 12.73 4.46 13.02
C TYR A 111 12.63 3.74 14.37
N ALA A 112 11.55 2.97 14.61
CA ALA A 112 11.37 2.28 15.89
C ALA A 112 12.14 0.95 15.93
N ILE A 113 12.09 0.17 14.85
CA ILE A 113 12.87 -1.08 14.74
C ILE A 113 14.34 -0.81 14.38
N GLY A 114 14.62 0.29 13.66
CA GLY A 114 15.97 0.72 13.29
C GLY A 114 16.46 0.17 11.95
N LEU A 115 15.58 0.03 10.94
CA LEU A 115 15.96 -0.35 9.58
C LEU A 115 16.76 0.75 8.84
N SER A 116 16.88 1.95 9.41
CA SER A 116 17.70 3.03 8.86
C SER A 116 19.20 2.91 9.16
N SER A 117 19.64 1.92 9.96
CA SER A 117 21.05 1.79 10.36
C SER A 117 21.48 0.33 10.31
N PHE A 118 22.46 0.00 9.46
CA PHE A 118 22.99 -1.35 9.27
C PHE A 118 24.38 -1.50 9.90
N HIS A 119 24.68 -2.69 10.41
CA HIS A 119 26.01 -2.99 10.95
C HIS A 119 26.91 -3.61 9.87
N ALA A 120 26.30 -4.44 9.02
CA ALA A 120 26.95 -5.08 7.89
C ALA A 120 27.33 -4.08 6.80
N LYS A 121 28.43 -4.40 6.10
CA LYS A 121 28.90 -3.68 4.90
C LYS A 121 28.74 -4.50 3.62
N LYS A 122 28.62 -5.83 3.73
CA LYS A 122 28.39 -6.73 2.59
C LYS A 122 26.91 -6.74 2.24
N VAL A 123 26.59 -6.75 0.96
CA VAL A 123 25.20 -6.66 0.45
C VAL A 123 24.35 -7.83 0.97
N GLU A 124 24.90 -9.03 0.97
CA GLU A 124 24.22 -10.25 1.41
C GLU A 124 23.87 -10.17 2.90
N SER A 125 24.81 -9.68 3.72
CA SER A 125 24.59 -9.48 5.16
C SER A 125 23.63 -8.33 5.45
N ILE A 126 23.62 -7.27 4.63
CA ILE A 126 22.61 -6.19 4.72
C ILE A 126 21.21 -6.76 4.43
N GLN A 127 21.05 -7.61 3.41
CA GLN A 127 19.78 -8.27 3.12
C GLN A 127 19.32 -9.13 4.31
N GLN A 128 20.20 -9.93 4.90
CA GLN A 128 19.88 -10.70 6.12
C GLN A 128 19.41 -9.80 7.26
N GLU A 129 20.09 -8.66 7.46
CA GLU A 129 19.73 -7.66 8.44
C GLU A 129 18.36 -6.99 8.18
N ILE A 130 17.96 -6.80 6.91
CA ILE A 130 16.63 -6.32 6.55
C ILE A 130 15.58 -7.37 6.93
N PHE A 131 15.77 -8.63 6.55
CA PHE A 131 14.83 -9.71 6.86
C PHE A 131 14.69 -9.96 8.36
N ALA A 132 15.79 -9.92 9.12
CA ALA A 132 15.75 -10.07 10.58
C ALA A 132 14.95 -8.94 11.24
N ARG A 133 15.07 -7.70 10.75
CA ARG A 133 14.28 -6.57 11.26
C ARG A 133 12.80 -6.65 10.87
N LEU A 134 12.48 -7.11 9.66
CA LEU A 134 11.11 -7.39 9.24
C LEU A 134 10.47 -8.47 10.11
N LEU A 135 11.21 -9.54 10.42
CA LEU A 135 10.73 -10.59 11.33
C LEU A 135 10.47 -10.04 12.73
N LEU A 136 11.39 -9.25 13.27
CA LEU A 136 11.21 -8.58 14.57
C LEU A 136 10.00 -7.65 14.57
N TYR A 137 9.79 -6.89 13.49
CA TYR A 137 8.62 -6.02 13.34
C TYR A 137 7.33 -6.83 13.41
N ASN A 138 7.20 -7.88 12.60
CA ASN A 138 6.01 -8.74 12.61
C ASN A 138 5.79 -9.42 13.97
N PHE A 139 6.86 -9.84 14.65
CA PHE A 139 6.76 -10.35 16.01
C PHE A 139 6.17 -9.29 16.96
N CYS A 140 6.68 -8.06 16.93
CA CYS A 140 6.17 -6.98 17.76
C CYS A 140 4.69 -6.67 17.44
N GLU A 141 4.33 -6.61 16.15
CA GLU A 141 2.94 -6.39 15.69
C GLU A 141 1.95 -7.44 16.22
N ILE A 142 2.35 -8.72 16.18
CA ILE A 142 1.52 -9.80 16.71
C ILE A 142 1.30 -9.60 18.21
N ILE A 143 2.36 -9.31 18.96
CA ILE A 143 2.26 -9.09 20.40
C ILE A 143 1.39 -7.87 20.70
N THR A 144 1.61 -6.73 20.06
CA THR A 144 0.85 -5.49 20.29
C THR A 144 -0.62 -5.64 19.96
N THR A 145 -0.97 -6.42 18.93
CA THR A 145 -2.38 -6.71 18.56
C THR A 145 -3.13 -7.45 19.67
N HIS A 146 -2.44 -8.26 20.47
CA HIS A 146 -3.05 -9.04 21.57
C HIS A 146 -2.99 -8.31 22.92
N VAL A 147 -2.42 -7.10 22.98
CA VAL A 147 -2.38 -6.32 24.23
C VAL A 147 -3.78 -5.78 24.54
N VAL A 148 -4.32 -6.20 25.69
CA VAL A 148 -5.58 -5.67 26.22
C VAL A 148 -5.31 -4.34 26.93
N ILE A 149 -5.80 -3.24 26.36
CA ILE A 149 -5.73 -1.92 26.99
C ILE A 149 -6.98 -1.70 27.83
N GLN A 150 -6.81 -1.60 29.15
CA GLN A 150 -7.90 -1.18 30.03
C GLN A 150 -8.19 0.30 29.82
N GLN A 151 -9.32 0.57 29.16
CA GLN A 151 -9.80 1.94 28.96
C GLN A 151 -10.30 2.51 30.29
N LYS A 152 -9.93 3.75 30.58
CA LYS A 152 -10.44 4.51 31.73
C LYS A 152 -11.35 5.62 31.23
N ASP A 153 -12.29 6.04 32.08
CA ASP A 153 -13.19 7.14 31.79
C ASP A 153 -12.42 8.47 31.82
N THR A 154 -11.78 8.78 30.69
CA THR A 154 -11.00 9.99 30.49
C THR A 154 -11.33 10.56 29.12
N LYS A 155 -10.97 11.82 28.87
CA LYS A 155 -11.24 12.51 27.60
C LYS A 155 -10.66 11.80 26.36
N HIS A 156 -9.63 10.97 26.52
CA HIS A 156 -8.92 10.34 25.41
C HIS A 156 -8.82 8.83 25.60
N SER A 157 -8.96 8.08 24.51
CA SER A 157 -8.76 6.63 24.50
C SER A 157 -7.28 6.29 24.70
N TYR A 158 -6.99 5.33 25.55
CA TYR A 158 -5.64 4.81 25.75
C TYR A 158 -5.23 3.96 24.54
N GLN A 159 -3.99 4.14 24.10
CA GLN A 159 -3.39 3.42 22.96
C GLN A 159 -2.05 2.80 23.37
N VAL A 160 -1.63 1.73 22.66
CA VAL A 160 -0.33 1.10 22.89
C VAL A 160 0.78 2.09 22.52
N ASN A 161 1.76 2.28 23.41
CA ASN A 161 3.00 2.92 23.03
C ASN A 161 3.85 1.92 22.24
N TYR A 162 3.76 2.01 20.92
CA TYR A 162 4.39 1.06 20.01
C TYR A 162 5.91 0.98 20.15
N THR A 163 6.59 2.12 20.27
CA THR A 163 8.05 2.18 20.49
C THR A 163 8.44 1.46 21.77
N LEU A 164 7.69 1.66 22.87
CA LEU A 164 7.93 0.97 24.12
C LEU A 164 7.71 -0.55 23.98
N ALA A 165 6.66 -0.96 23.27
CA ALA A 165 6.38 -2.38 23.01
C ALA A 165 7.54 -3.06 22.24
N ILE A 166 8.12 -2.38 21.24
CA ILE A 166 9.32 -2.86 20.55
C ILE A 166 10.48 -3.05 21.53
N HIS A 167 10.73 -2.08 22.41
CA HIS A 167 11.81 -2.18 23.39
C HIS A 167 11.61 -3.38 24.34
N ILE A 168 10.38 -3.61 24.79
CA ILE A 168 10.01 -4.77 25.62
C ILE A 168 10.24 -6.07 24.85
N CYS A 169 9.78 -6.17 23.60
CA CYS A 169 9.98 -7.35 22.76
C CYS A 169 11.47 -7.64 22.51
N ARG A 170 12.27 -6.61 22.24
CA ARG A 170 13.72 -6.73 22.08
C ARG A 170 14.40 -7.18 23.36
N HIS A 171 13.96 -6.66 24.51
CA HIS A 171 14.47 -7.09 25.81
C HIS A 171 14.14 -8.57 26.06
N PHE A 172 12.88 -8.97 25.83
CA PHE A 172 12.44 -10.36 25.94
C PHE A 172 13.33 -11.30 25.11
N LEU A 173 13.53 -11.01 23.82
CA LEU A 173 14.34 -11.84 22.92
C LEU A 173 15.83 -11.89 23.31
N ARG A 174 16.35 -10.84 23.97
CA ARG A 174 17.74 -10.79 24.43
C ARG A 174 18.00 -11.56 25.72
N PHE A 175 17.03 -11.63 26.63
CA PHE A 175 17.23 -12.18 27.97
C PHE A 175 16.55 -13.54 28.19
N HIS A 176 15.73 -14.00 27.25
CA HIS A 176 15.26 -15.40 27.26
C HIS A 176 16.31 -16.41 26.73
N THR A 177 17.47 -15.95 26.27
CA THR A 177 18.62 -16.82 25.94
C THR A 177 19.42 -17.29 27.15
N ASP A 178 19.18 -16.73 28.35
CA ASP A 178 19.84 -17.18 29.60
C ASP A 178 19.19 -18.43 30.21
N ARG A 179 18.06 -18.90 29.65
CA ARG A 179 17.57 -20.26 29.88
C ARG A 179 18.10 -21.10 28.73
N SER A 180 18.94 -22.10 29.05
CA SER A 180 19.40 -23.07 28.05
C SER A 180 18.19 -23.59 27.26
N PRO A 181 18.26 -23.65 25.92
CA PRO A 181 17.19 -24.24 25.13
C PRO A 181 16.91 -25.66 25.68
N PRO A 182 15.64 -26.07 25.84
CA PRO A 182 15.34 -27.44 26.20
C PRO A 182 16.03 -28.36 25.19
N GLY A 183 16.77 -29.35 25.70
CA GLY A 183 17.53 -30.28 24.87
C GLY A 183 16.63 -30.87 23.79
N VAL A 184 16.97 -30.64 22.53
CA VAL A 184 16.21 -31.13 21.35
C VAL A 184 16.21 -32.66 21.30
N GLU A 185 17.07 -33.31 22.09
CA GLU A 185 17.26 -34.75 22.18
C GLU A 185 16.39 -35.45 23.25
N MET A 186 15.37 -34.80 23.82
CA MET A 186 14.37 -35.51 24.64
C MET A 186 13.14 -35.88 23.81
N LEU A 187 13.33 -36.83 22.89
CA LEU A 187 12.30 -37.69 22.30
C LEU A 187 12.67 -39.15 22.57
#